data_AF-A0A2K3JDE2-F1
#
_entry.id   AF-A0A2K3JDE2-F1
#
_cell.length_a   1.000
_cell.length_b   1.000
_cell.length_c   1.000
_cell.angle_alpha   90.00
_cell.angle_beta   90.00
_cell.angle_gamma   90.00
#
_symmetry.space_group_name_H-M   'P 1'
#
loop_
_entity.id
_entity.type
_entity.pdbx_description
1 polymer ?
#
loop_
_entity_poly.entity_id
_entity_poly.type
_entity_poly.pdbx_seq_one_letter_code
_entity_poly.pdbx_strand_id
1 'polypeptide(L)'
;MYELSKQLIETLEREKIHYCHWKSNLLLNEALNGYDDLDLLVRRGDLARFETAIMAMGFREASNRHMHLNGVKHFYGLDAKSGSILHLHVYYQIKTGPSWIKSYRFDFEEYFLANTALHESGMKVPQKHIELVLFVFRIMLKYTKLNEFILINREQGRTRKEIEYLLTDLDRSGLESFLGSYFPDISAEAFLGYIDVIRDGSGLRKYIAALRLKSELSKYHIYNRYQELYKNMYQLIYRVTNKLFLHQKKQLHSCGMLIVIAGLDATGKTTITNDLKTWLKKNFTLSLIHFGKPRSALLTYPVNLAITMMRKNAAESSARSGLQ
;
A
#
# COMPACT_ATOMS: atom_id res chain seq x y z
N MET A 1 20.48 1.89 2.28
CA MET A 1 19.59 0.84 1.73
C MET A 1 19.50 -0.28 2.76
N TYR A 2 18.34 -0.92 2.93
CA TYR A 2 18.23 -2.14 3.75
C TYR A 2 19.02 -3.29 3.14
N GLU A 3 19.56 -4.18 3.99
CA GLU A 3 20.30 -5.35 3.52
C GLU A 3 19.36 -6.27 2.73
N LEU A 4 18.13 -6.43 3.21
CA LEU A 4 17.10 -7.20 2.50
C LEU A 4 16.77 -6.63 1.11
N SER A 5 16.77 -5.30 0.94
CA SER A 5 16.55 -4.66 -0.36
C SER A 5 17.70 -4.96 -1.33
N LYS A 6 18.94 -4.96 -0.84
CA LYS A 6 20.12 -5.29 -1.65
C LYS A 6 20.09 -6.76 -2.09
N GLN A 7 19.84 -7.67 -1.14
CA GLN A 7 19.73 -9.11 -1.42
C GLN A 7 18.57 -9.42 -2.38
N LEU A 8 17.49 -8.65 -2.33
CA LEU A 8 16.37 -8.76 -3.26
C LEU A 8 16.84 -8.48 -4.68
N ILE A 9 17.49 -7.33 -4.92
CA ILE A 9 18.01 -6.97 -6.24
C ILE A 9 18.96 -8.05 -6.76
N GLU A 10 19.95 -8.45 -5.95
CA GLU A 10 20.93 -9.47 -6.34
C GLU A 10 20.27 -10.82 -6.66
N THR A 11 19.27 -11.21 -5.89
CA THR A 11 18.52 -12.46 -6.11
C THR A 11 17.70 -12.40 -7.37
N LEU A 12 16.97 -11.31 -7.64
CA LEU A 12 16.15 -11.19 -8.83
C LEU A 12 17.01 -11.16 -10.12
N GLU A 13 18.18 -10.53 -10.08
CA GLU A 13 19.14 -10.57 -11.19
C GLU A 13 19.74 -11.96 -11.39
N ARG A 14 20.21 -12.61 -10.30
CA ARG A 14 20.77 -13.98 -10.36
C ARG A 14 19.76 -14.98 -10.90
N GLU A 15 18.52 -14.90 -10.42
CA GLU A 15 17.43 -15.75 -10.86
C GLU A 15 16.89 -15.35 -12.23
N LYS A 16 17.40 -14.31 -12.90
CA LYS A 16 16.96 -13.82 -14.22
C LYS A 16 15.45 -13.52 -14.29
N ILE A 17 14.94 -12.85 -13.26
CA ILE A 17 13.54 -12.39 -13.22
C ILE A 17 13.43 -11.10 -14.04
N HIS A 18 12.38 -10.97 -14.86
CA HIS A 18 12.04 -9.72 -15.54
C HIS A 18 11.15 -8.89 -14.63
N TYR A 19 11.71 -7.78 -14.13
CA TYR A 19 11.03 -6.90 -13.19
C TYR A 19 11.55 -5.47 -13.30
N CYS A 20 10.80 -4.54 -12.73
CA CYS A 20 11.26 -3.20 -12.40
C CYS A 20 10.49 -2.62 -11.22
N HIS A 21 11.05 -1.63 -10.53
CA HIS A 21 10.28 -0.73 -9.68
C HIS A 21 9.54 0.28 -10.57
N TRP A 22 8.22 0.18 -10.67
CA TRP A 22 7.49 0.72 -11.81
C TRP A 22 6.91 2.12 -11.63
N LYS A 23 6.96 2.70 -10.43
CA LYS A 23 6.37 4.02 -10.16
C LYS A 23 7.00 4.73 -8.98
N SER A 24 6.89 6.07 -8.98
CA SER A 24 7.37 6.93 -7.89
C SER A 24 8.88 6.85 -7.72
N ASN A 25 9.62 6.70 -8.84
CA ASN A 25 11.05 6.40 -8.80
C ASN A 25 11.90 7.56 -8.26
N LEU A 26 11.36 8.79 -8.22
CA LEU A 26 11.98 9.90 -7.49
C LEU A 26 12.27 9.56 -6.01
N LEU A 27 11.43 8.71 -5.39
CA LEU A 27 11.57 8.30 -3.98
C LEU A 27 12.09 6.86 -3.81
N LEU A 28 12.67 6.27 -4.85
CA LEU A 28 13.12 4.88 -4.81
C LEU A 28 14.12 4.63 -3.67
N ASN A 29 15.03 5.57 -3.41
CA ASN A 29 15.96 5.46 -2.29
C ASN A 29 15.24 5.41 -0.93
N GLU A 30 14.12 6.11 -0.73
CA GLU A 30 13.33 6.03 0.49
C GLU A 30 12.67 4.65 0.64
N ALA A 31 12.07 4.13 -0.44
CA ALA A 31 11.45 2.80 -0.47
C ALA A 31 12.47 1.68 -0.20
N LEU A 32 13.67 1.78 -0.78
CA LEU A 32 14.79 0.85 -0.55
C LEU A 32 15.32 0.88 0.90
N ASN A 33 15.04 1.95 1.63
CA ASN A 33 15.32 2.11 3.06
C ASN A 33 14.07 1.84 3.94
N GLY A 34 13.01 1.26 3.38
CA GLY A 34 11.80 0.84 4.08
C GLY A 34 10.90 1.98 4.60
N TYR A 35 11.09 3.20 4.11
CA TYR A 35 10.20 4.33 4.44
C TYR A 35 8.91 4.32 3.61
N ASP A 36 8.93 3.66 2.45
CA ASP A 36 7.78 3.47 1.57
C ASP A 36 7.77 2.02 1.02
N ASP A 37 6.68 1.66 0.36
CA ASP A 37 6.50 0.37 -0.31
C ASP A 37 7.39 0.25 -1.55
N LEU A 38 7.93 -0.95 -1.83
CA LEU A 38 8.54 -1.25 -3.13
C LEU A 38 7.47 -1.71 -4.10
N ASP A 39 7.12 -0.85 -5.06
CA ASP A 39 6.15 -1.13 -6.11
C ASP A 39 6.82 -1.85 -7.29
N LEU A 40 6.83 -3.18 -7.27
CA LEU A 40 7.45 -3.99 -8.31
C LEU A 40 6.45 -4.41 -9.38
N LEU A 41 6.78 -4.20 -10.65
CA LEU A 41 6.12 -4.87 -11.77
C LEU A 41 6.96 -6.09 -12.11
N VAL A 42 6.34 -7.28 -12.13
CA VAL A 42 7.01 -8.55 -12.44
C VAL A 42 6.31 -9.19 -13.63
N ARG A 43 7.10 -9.68 -14.57
CA ARG A 43 6.59 -10.40 -15.74
C ARG A 43 5.74 -11.59 -15.30
N ARG A 44 4.56 -11.76 -15.90
CA ARG A 44 3.65 -12.86 -15.54
C ARG A 44 4.28 -14.25 -15.73
N GLY A 45 5.09 -14.42 -16.77
CA GLY A 45 5.82 -15.66 -17.03
C GLY A 45 6.83 -16.02 -15.93
N ASP A 46 7.25 -15.05 -15.12
CA ASP A 46 8.24 -15.25 -14.06
C ASP A 46 7.60 -15.36 -12.67
N LEU A 47 6.26 -15.33 -12.56
CA LEU A 47 5.54 -15.29 -11.28
C LEU A 47 5.99 -16.38 -10.30
N ALA A 48 6.00 -17.65 -10.73
CA ALA A 48 6.35 -18.76 -9.86
C ALA A 48 7.81 -18.69 -9.38
N ARG A 49 8.74 -18.31 -10.27
CA ARG A 49 10.16 -18.14 -9.95
C ARG A 49 10.38 -16.97 -9.00
N PHE A 50 9.74 -15.84 -9.26
CA PHE A 50 9.77 -14.65 -8.41
C PHE A 50 9.27 -14.97 -7.00
N GLU A 51 8.07 -15.56 -6.88
CA GLU A 51 7.45 -15.87 -5.60
C GLU A 51 8.29 -16.89 -4.80
N THR A 52 8.83 -17.90 -5.47
CA THR A 52 9.75 -18.88 -4.85
C THR A 52 11.01 -18.20 -4.31
N ALA A 53 11.63 -17.32 -5.11
CA ALA A 53 12.84 -16.61 -4.73
C ALA A 53 12.62 -15.72 -3.49
N ILE A 54 11.56 -14.90 -3.47
CA ILE A 54 11.30 -14.03 -2.32
C ILE A 54 10.85 -14.83 -1.09
N MET A 55 10.12 -15.94 -1.26
CA MET A 55 9.73 -16.79 -0.13
C MET A 55 10.94 -17.45 0.54
N ALA A 56 11.94 -17.86 -0.25
CA ALA A 56 13.22 -18.38 0.24
C ALA A 56 14.01 -17.33 1.03
N MET A 57 13.87 -16.05 0.69
CA MET A 57 14.42 -14.93 1.46
C MET A 57 13.60 -14.60 2.74
N GLY A 58 12.51 -15.31 3.00
CA GLY A 58 11.68 -15.11 4.19
C GLY A 58 10.52 -14.14 4.02
N PHE A 59 10.24 -13.64 2.81
CA PHE A 59 9.03 -12.87 2.58
C PHE A 59 7.77 -13.73 2.78
N ARG A 60 6.70 -13.12 3.29
CA ARG A 60 5.39 -13.76 3.50
C ARG A 60 4.27 -12.95 2.87
N GLU A 61 3.38 -13.63 2.15
CA GLU A 61 2.21 -13.01 1.54
C GLU A 61 1.20 -12.60 2.62
N ALA A 62 0.66 -11.39 2.49
CA ALA A 62 -0.43 -10.91 3.31
C ALA A 62 -1.49 -10.22 2.45
N SER A 63 -2.76 -10.32 2.84
CA SER A 63 -3.84 -9.62 2.14
C SER A 63 -4.86 -9.05 3.09
N ASN A 64 -5.65 -8.11 2.58
CA ASN A 64 -6.89 -7.68 3.23
C ASN A 64 -8.05 -8.09 2.33
N ARG A 65 -8.95 -8.92 2.86
CA ARG A 65 -10.09 -9.49 2.12
C ARG A 65 -10.95 -8.44 1.39
N HIS A 66 -11.07 -7.25 1.96
CA HIS A 66 -11.91 -6.18 1.42
C HIS A 66 -11.17 -5.25 0.44
N MET A 67 -9.84 -5.29 0.44
CA MET A 67 -8.98 -4.42 -0.38
C MET A 67 -8.12 -5.21 -1.38
N HIS A 68 -8.43 -6.49 -1.60
CA HIS A 68 -7.71 -7.35 -2.54
C HIS A 68 -7.92 -6.89 -3.99
N LEU A 69 -6.84 -6.92 -4.78
CA LEU A 69 -6.84 -6.61 -6.20
C LEU A 69 -6.22 -7.77 -6.97
N ASN A 70 -6.95 -8.37 -7.91
CA ASN A 70 -6.44 -9.49 -8.71
C ASN A 70 -5.14 -9.09 -9.43
N GLY A 71 -4.14 -9.98 -9.48
CA GLY A 71 -2.86 -9.68 -10.13
C GLY A 71 -2.01 -8.65 -9.39
N VAL A 72 -2.35 -8.33 -8.14
CA VAL A 72 -1.53 -7.53 -7.23
C VAL A 72 -1.43 -8.28 -5.91
N LYS A 73 -0.22 -8.50 -5.42
CA LYS A 73 0.05 -9.19 -4.16
C LYS A 73 0.90 -8.32 -3.24
N HIS A 74 0.85 -8.61 -1.95
CA HIS A 74 1.64 -7.92 -0.94
C HIS A 74 2.48 -8.92 -0.17
N PHE A 75 3.78 -8.68 -0.15
CA PHE A 75 4.74 -9.51 0.57
C PHE A 75 5.48 -8.69 1.60
N TYR A 76 5.73 -9.28 2.76
CA TYR A 76 6.39 -8.64 3.89
C TYR A 76 7.61 -9.44 4.30
N GLY A 77 8.76 -8.77 4.38
CA GLY A 77 10.04 -9.38 4.79
C GLY A 77 10.69 -8.57 5.90
N LEU A 78 11.32 -9.27 6.84
CA LEU A 78 12.04 -8.65 7.96
C LEU A 78 13.49 -8.37 7.54
N ASP A 79 13.89 -7.11 7.56
CA ASP A 79 15.30 -6.76 7.48
C ASP A 79 15.94 -6.99 8.86
N ALA A 80 16.73 -8.07 8.98
CA ALA A 80 17.27 -8.51 10.28
C ALA A 80 18.19 -7.47 10.94
N LYS A 81 18.88 -6.65 10.13
CA LYS A 81 19.83 -5.63 10.62
C LYS A 81 19.11 -4.43 11.25
N SER A 82 18.05 -3.94 10.62
CA SER A 82 17.29 -2.79 11.12
C SER A 82 16.12 -3.16 12.03
N GLY A 83 15.64 -4.41 11.97
CA GLY A 83 14.39 -4.83 12.61
C GLY A 83 13.14 -4.24 11.93
N SER A 84 13.29 -3.60 10.77
CA SER A 84 12.19 -3.04 10.00
C SER A 84 11.57 -4.07 9.07
N ILE A 85 10.29 -3.88 8.75
CA ILE A 85 9.57 -4.72 7.81
C ILE A 85 9.53 -4.02 6.46
N LEU A 86 10.16 -4.63 5.45
CA LEU A 86 10.07 -4.22 4.06
C LEU A 86 8.78 -4.77 3.45
N HIS A 87 8.04 -3.92 2.74
CA HIS A 87 6.81 -4.29 2.06
C HIS A 87 7.00 -4.24 0.54
N LEU A 88 6.81 -5.38 -0.12
CA LEU A 88 6.75 -5.47 -1.58
C LEU A 88 5.28 -5.41 -2.01
N HIS A 89 4.96 -4.41 -2.80
CA HIS A 89 3.68 -4.29 -3.48
C HIS A 89 3.88 -4.76 -4.92
N VAL A 90 3.60 -6.03 -5.16
CA VAL A 90 3.96 -6.72 -6.40
C VAL A 90 2.78 -6.71 -7.36
N TYR A 91 3.03 -6.24 -8.58
CA TYR A 91 2.09 -6.15 -9.68
C TYR A 91 2.49 -7.17 -10.74
N TYR A 92 1.54 -8.01 -11.12
CA TYR A 92 1.62 -8.87 -12.31
C TYR A 92 0.79 -8.30 -13.47
N GLN A 93 0.01 -7.24 -13.19
CA GLN A 93 -0.73 -6.48 -14.18
C GLN A 93 -0.65 -5.00 -13.81
N ILE A 94 -0.50 -4.11 -14.80
CA ILE A 94 -0.51 -2.66 -14.55
C ILE A 94 -1.95 -2.23 -14.26
N LYS A 95 -2.30 -2.17 -12.97
CA LYS A 95 -3.60 -1.69 -12.48
C LYS A 95 -3.49 -0.31 -11.88
N THR A 96 -4.31 0.60 -12.38
CA THR A 96 -4.21 2.03 -12.09
C THR A 96 -5.56 2.73 -12.03
N GLY A 97 -5.55 4.05 -11.81
CA GLY A 97 -6.73 4.89 -11.67
C GLY A 97 -6.98 5.33 -10.21
N PRO A 98 -8.24 5.65 -9.86
CA PRO A 98 -8.59 6.11 -8.51
C PRO A 98 -8.15 5.14 -7.42
N SER A 99 -7.72 5.66 -6.27
CA SER A 99 -6.87 4.94 -5.30
C SER A 99 -7.53 3.71 -4.68
N TRP A 100 -8.86 3.63 -4.64
CA TRP A 100 -9.57 2.53 -3.96
C TRP A 100 -9.75 1.29 -4.81
N ILE A 101 -10.16 1.45 -6.07
CA ILE A 101 -10.57 0.33 -6.91
C ILE A 101 -9.62 0.03 -8.06
N LYS A 102 -8.70 0.95 -8.39
CA LYS A 102 -7.79 0.88 -9.55
C LYS A 102 -8.50 0.35 -10.80
N SER A 103 -9.48 1.11 -11.29
CA SER A 103 -10.44 0.67 -12.31
C SER A 103 -9.90 0.52 -13.73
N TYR A 104 -8.61 0.76 -13.96
CA TYR A 104 -7.97 0.64 -15.27
C TYR A 104 -6.93 -0.47 -15.24
N ARG A 105 -6.89 -1.26 -16.32
CA ARG A 105 -5.82 -2.23 -16.59
C ARG A 105 -5.21 -1.89 -17.93
N PHE A 106 -3.91 -1.59 -17.90
CA PHE A 106 -3.12 -1.48 -19.11
C PHE A 106 -2.50 -2.83 -19.48
N ASP A 107 -2.19 -3.01 -20.76
CA ASP A 107 -1.77 -4.27 -21.38
C ASP A 107 -0.39 -4.19 -22.05
N PHE A 108 0.42 -3.20 -21.67
CA PHE A 108 1.77 -2.99 -22.17
C PHE A 108 2.86 -3.41 -21.18
N GLU A 109 2.57 -4.37 -20.29
CA GLU A 109 3.55 -4.81 -19.26
C GLU A 109 4.87 -5.31 -19.88
N GLU A 110 4.81 -5.99 -21.02
CA GLU A 110 6.02 -6.48 -21.72
C GLU A 110 6.87 -5.33 -22.29
N TYR A 111 6.24 -4.33 -22.92
CA TYR A 111 6.97 -3.13 -23.40
C TYR A 111 7.57 -2.36 -22.24
N PHE A 112 6.83 -2.25 -21.13
CA PHE A 112 7.28 -1.59 -19.91
C PHE A 112 8.54 -2.26 -19.34
N LEU A 113 8.56 -3.59 -19.28
CA LEU A 113 9.67 -4.38 -18.76
C LEU A 113 10.86 -4.50 -19.74
N ALA A 114 10.61 -4.35 -21.04
CA ALA A 114 11.66 -4.32 -22.06
C ALA A 114 12.40 -2.98 -22.10
N ASN A 115 11.75 -1.90 -21.67
CA ASN A 115 12.28 -0.53 -21.73
C ASN A 115 12.58 0.00 -20.33
N THR A 116 13.55 -0.63 -19.66
CA THR A 116 14.04 -0.24 -18.33
C THR A 116 15.44 0.37 -18.38
N ALA A 117 15.73 1.28 -17.47
CA ALA A 117 17.06 1.76 -17.14
C ALA A 117 17.50 1.23 -15.77
N LEU A 118 18.82 1.19 -15.55
CA LEU A 118 19.38 0.81 -14.25
C LEU A 118 19.51 2.06 -13.38
N HIS A 119 18.89 2.04 -12.20
CA HIS A 119 19.09 3.07 -11.18
C HIS A 119 20.45 2.87 -10.49
N GLU A 120 21.01 3.93 -9.88
CA GLU A 120 22.28 3.91 -9.12
C GLU A 120 22.32 2.82 -8.02
N SER A 121 21.15 2.41 -7.54
CA SER A 121 20.98 1.38 -6.52
C SER A 121 21.08 -0.06 -7.06
N GLY A 122 21.18 -0.24 -8.38
CA GLY A 122 21.07 -1.53 -9.07
C GLY A 122 19.63 -1.97 -9.34
N MET A 123 18.62 -1.22 -8.89
CA MET A 123 17.21 -1.50 -9.19
C MET A 123 16.87 -1.11 -10.63
N LYS A 124 16.18 -1.97 -11.37
CA LYS A 124 15.60 -1.62 -12.67
C LYS A 124 14.40 -0.69 -12.50
N VAL A 125 14.36 0.39 -13.26
CA VAL A 125 13.25 1.35 -13.32
C VAL A 125 12.82 1.53 -14.78
N PRO A 126 11.55 1.83 -15.09
CA PRO A 126 11.13 2.18 -16.45
C PRO A 126 11.90 3.39 -17.00
N GLN A 127 12.01 3.47 -18.32
CA GLN A 127 12.40 4.71 -18.98
C GLN A 127 11.39 5.82 -18.65
N LYS A 128 11.91 7.04 -18.46
CA LYS A 128 11.13 8.18 -17.96
C LYS A 128 9.89 8.50 -18.80
N HIS A 129 9.96 8.35 -20.13
CA HIS A 129 8.80 8.64 -20.99
C HIS A 129 7.61 7.70 -20.70
N ILE A 130 7.87 6.45 -20.34
CA ILE A 130 6.83 5.47 -20.00
C ILE A 130 6.26 5.75 -18.60
N GLU A 131 7.15 6.02 -17.63
CA GLU A 131 6.73 6.38 -16.27
C GLU A 131 5.92 7.69 -16.27
N LEU A 132 6.32 8.68 -17.05
CA LEU A 132 5.63 9.96 -17.20
C LEU A 132 4.19 9.77 -17.67
N VAL A 133 3.96 8.96 -18.71
CA VAL A 133 2.61 8.67 -19.20
C VAL A 133 1.74 8.04 -18.12
N LEU A 134 2.26 6.99 -17.44
CA LEU A 134 1.54 6.37 -16.33
C LEU A 134 1.27 7.33 -15.18
N PHE A 135 2.24 8.17 -14.84
CA PHE A 135 2.13 9.13 -13.75
C PHE A 135 1.05 10.19 -14.05
N VAL A 136 1.11 10.81 -15.23
CA VAL A 136 0.13 11.81 -15.67
C VAL A 136 -1.28 11.21 -15.69
N PHE A 137 -1.45 10.02 -16.27
CA PHE A 137 -2.75 9.36 -16.29
C PHE A 137 -3.27 9.05 -14.88
N ARG A 138 -2.39 8.62 -13.96
CA ARG A 138 -2.76 8.40 -12.55
C ARG A 138 -3.29 9.66 -11.87
N ILE A 139 -2.60 10.78 -12.03
CA ILE A 139 -3.01 12.05 -11.41
C ILE A 139 -4.30 12.56 -12.04
N MET A 140 -4.39 12.57 -13.36
CA MET A 140 -5.60 12.99 -14.07
C MET A 140 -6.82 12.16 -13.69
N LEU A 141 -6.70 10.82 -13.65
CA LEU A 141 -7.82 9.96 -13.28
C LEU A 141 -8.31 10.17 -11.84
N LYS A 142 -7.43 10.57 -10.93
CA LYS A 142 -7.82 10.93 -9.56
C LYS A 142 -8.63 12.24 -9.52
N TYR A 143 -8.41 13.21 -10.43
CA TYR A 143 -9.25 14.41 -10.50
C TYR A 143 -10.71 14.14 -10.87
N THR A 144 -11.06 12.92 -11.32
CA THR A 144 -12.46 12.52 -11.55
C THR A 144 -13.26 12.30 -10.27
N LYS A 145 -12.62 12.28 -9.09
CA LYS A 145 -13.27 12.01 -7.79
C LYS A 145 -12.91 13.10 -6.78
N LEU A 146 -13.92 13.67 -6.12
CA LEU A 146 -13.75 14.80 -5.21
C LEU A 146 -12.86 14.46 -3.99
N ASN A 147 -13.01 13.26 -3.42
CA ASN A 147 -12.19 12.81 -2.30
C ASN A 147 -10.70 12.67 -2.67
N GLU A 148 -10.41 12.24 -3.90
CA GLU A 148 -9.04 12.14 -4.42
C GLU A 148 -8.47 13.51 -4.80
N PHE A 149 -9.33 14.43 -5.24
CA PHE A 149 -8.95 15.82 -5.51
C PHE A 149 -8.33 16.48 -4.28
N ILE A 150 -8.92 16.28 -3.10
CA ILE A 150 -8.38 16.77 -1.82
C ILE A 150 -7.02 16.13 -1.51
N LEU A 151 -6.86 14.83 -1.76
CA LEU A 151 -5.60 14.12 -1.51
C LEU A 151 -4.47 14.63 -2.41
N ILE A 152 -4.70 14.76 -3.71
CA ILE A 152 -3.69 15.32 -4.63
C ILE A 152 -3.34 16.75 -4.25
N ASN A 153 -4.34 17.55 -3.83
CA ASN A 153 -4.08 18.93 -3.46
C ASN A 153 -3.13 19.06 -2.27
N ARG A 154 -3.15 18.11 -1.33
CA ARG A 154 -2.18 18.05 -0.22
C ARG A 154 -0.78 17.66 -0.68
N GLU A 155 -0.67 16.96 -1.80
CA GLU A 155 0.59 16.46 -2.37
C GLU A 155 1.03 17.22 -3.63
N GLN A 156 0.53 18.44 -3.87
CA GLN A 156 0.87 19.18 -5.11
C GLN A 156 2.37 19.44 -5.25
N GLY A 157 3.05 19.78 -4.16
CA GLY A 157 4.50 19.99 -4.17
C GLY A 157 5.26 18.74 -4.63
N ARG A 158 4.87 17.56 -4.12
CA ARG A 158 5.43 16.27 -4.56
C ARG A 158 5.08 15.98 -6.02
N THR A 159 3.84 16.22 -6.41
CA THR A 159 3.36 16.02 -7.79
C THR A 159 4.17 16.86 -8.79
N ARG A 160 4.44 18.13 -8.47
CA ARG A 160 5.25 19.02 -9.32
C ARG A 160 6.70 18.53 -9.45
N LYS A 161 7.33 18.17 -8.33
CA LYS A 161 8.70 17.60 -8.32
C LYS A 161 8.80 16.32 -9.15
N GLU A 162 7.82 15.43 -9.06
CA GLU A 162 7.80 14.20 -9.87
C GLU A 162 7.72 14.53 -11.37
N ILE A 163 6.86 15.48 -11.77
CA ILE A 163 6.77 15.91 -13.18
C ILE A 163 8.10 16.49 -13.64
N GLU A 164 8.72 17.37 -12.86
CA GLU A 164 10.03 17.95 -13.19
C GLU A 164 11.08 16.87 -13.38
N TYR A 165 11.20 15.92 -12.43
CA TYR A 165 12.10 14.78 -12.51
C TYR A 165 11.90 13.92 -13.77
N LEU A 166 10.65 13.66 -14.14
CA LEU A 166 10.30 12.83 -15.31
C LEU A 166 10.47 13.57 -16.63
N LEU A 167 10.42 14.91 -16.62
CA LEU A 167 10.69 15.74 -17.81
C LEU A 167 12.19 15.96 -18.04
N THR A 168 13.03 15.85 -17.01
CA THR A 168 14.50 15.94 -17.15
C THR A 168 15.02 14.81 -18.03
N ASP A 169 15.72 15.15 -19.11
CA ASP A 169 16.27 14.20 -20.10
C ASP A 169 15.21 13.27 -20.72
N LEU A 170 14.00 13.80 -20.92
CA LEU A 170 12.90 13.04 -21.52
C LEU A 170 13.21 12.71 -22.99
N ASP A 171 13.21 11.41 -23.30
CA ASP A 171 13.16 10.92 -24.67
C ASP A 171 11.79 11.22 -25.31
N ARG A 172 11.75 12.28 -26.12
CA ARG A 172 10.54 12.72 -26.83
C ARG A 172 10.12 11.76 -27.93
N SER A 173 11.08 11.16 -28.63
CA SER A 173 10.78 10.21 -29.70
C SER A 173 10.18 8.93 -29.12
N GLY A 174 10.73 8.45 -28.00
CA GLY A 174 10.17 7.34 -27.23
C GLY A 174 8.77 7.65 -26.69
N LEU A 175 8.52 8.87 -26.21
CA LEU A 175 7.18 9.31 -25.78
C LEU A 175 6.16 9.23 -26.93
N GLU A 176 6.47 9.82 -28.09
CA GLU A 176 5.60 9.82 -29.26
C GLU A 176 5.34 8.39 -29.76
N SER A 177 6.38 7.56 -29.84
CA SER A 177 6.27 6.15 -30.25
C SER A 177 5.40 5.34 -29.29
N PHE A 178 5.59 5.54 -27.98
CA PHE A 178 4.81 4.85 -26.95
C PHE A 178 3.34 5.27 -26.97
N LEU A 179 3.05 6.57 -27.07
CA LEU A 179 1.69 7.08 -27.22
C LEU A 179 1.05 6.57 -28.52
N GLY A 180 1.73 6.64 -29.66
CA GLY A 180 1.21 6.14 -30.93
C GLY A 180 0.87 4.66 -30.91
N SER A 181 1.66 3.85 -30.18
CA SER A 181 1.47 2.40 -30.11
C SER A 181 0.32 1.98 -29.18
N TYR A 182 0.20 2.63 -28.01
CA TYR A 182 -0.73 2.18 -26.96
C TYR A 182 -1.92 3.14 -26.74
N PHE A 183 -1.76 4.41 -27.08
CA PHE A 183 -2.75 5.48 -26.88
C PHE A 183 -2.93 6.32 -28.15
N PRO A 184 -3.27 5.73 -29.30
CA PRO A 184 -3.30 6.43 -30.60
C PRO A 184 -4.28 7.62 -30.63
N ASP A 185 -5.29 7.63 -29.75
CA ASP A 185 -6.27 8.71 -29.62
C ASP A 185 -5.72 9.94 -28.84
N ILE A 186 -4.49 9.86 -28.32
CA ILE A 186 -3.86 10.90 -27.51
C ILE A 186 -2.56 11.33 -28.20
N SER A 187 -2.58 12.51 -28.85
CA SER A 187 -1.37 13.09 -29.43
C SER A 187 -0.38 13.52 -28.34
N ALA A 188 0.90 13.66 -28.70
CA ALA A 188 1.92 14.14 -27.76
C ALA A 188 1.59 15.55 -27.23
N GLU A 189 1.06 16.44 -28.07
CA GLU A 189 0.63 17.79 -27.66
C GLU A 189 -0.54 17.73 -26.68
N ALA A 190 -1.54 16.87 -26.94
CA ALA A 190 -2.66 16.68 -26.02
C ALA A 190 -2.17 16.13 -24.67
N PHE A 191 -1.22 15.19 -24.70
CA PHE A 191 -0.60 14.63 -23.50
C PHE A 191 0.15 15.70 -22.69
N LEU A 192 0.99 16.52 -23.34
CA LEU A 192 1.70 17.63 -22.70
C LEU A 192 0.72 18.66 -22.11
N GLY A 193 -0.41 18.90 -22.78
CA GLY A 193 -1.48 19.75 -22.25
C GLY A 193 -2.06 19.25 -20.92
N TYR A 194 -2.09 17.93 -20.66
CA TYR A 194 -2.47 17.41 -19.35
C TYR A 194 -1.46 17.73 -18.26
N ILE A 195 -0.17 17.78 -18.59
CA ILE A 195 0.88 18.17 -17.65
C ILE A 195 0.67 19.62 -17.20
N ASP A 196 0.40 20.53 -18.15
CA ASP A 196 0.11 21.93 -17.86
C ASP A 196 -1.15 22.08 -16.99
N VAL A 197 -2.19 21.29 -17.28
CA VAL A 197 -3.42 21.26 -16.47
C VAL A 197 -3.13 20.77 -15.05
N ILE A 198 -2.27 19.77 -14.85
CA ILE A 198 -1.89 19.31 -13.51
C ILE A 198 -1.17 20.43 -12.75
N ARG A 199 -0.21 21.09 -13.40
CA ARG A 199 0.63 22.14 -12.80
C ARG A 199 -0.18 23.37 -12.41
N ASP A 200 -0.95 23.91 -13.35
CA ASP A 200 -1.49 25.28 -13.25
C ASP A 200 -3.00 25.38 -13.53
N GLY A 201 -3.64 24.25 -13.88
CA GLY A 201 -5.08 24.22 -14.12
C GLY A 201 -5.90 24.51 -12.86
N SER A 202 -6.97 25.31 -13.04
CA SER A 202 -8.03 25.46 -12.03
C SER A 202 -8.73 24.12 -11.77
N GLY A 203 -9.44 24.01 -10.64
CA GLY A 203 -10.11 22.74 -10.30
C GLY A 203 -11.14 22.28 -11.32
N LEU A 204 -11.90 23.21 -11.91
CA LEU A 204 -12.83 22.91 -12.99
C LEU A 204 -12.08 22.44 -14.25
N ARG A 205 -10.97 23.11 -14.62
CA ARG A 205 -10.16 22.73 -15.78
C ARG A 205 -9.55 21.33 -15.60
N LYS A 206 -9.05 21.03 -14.40
CA LYS A 206 -8.56 19.70 -14.00
C LYS A 206 -9.65 18.63 -14.12
N TYR A 207 -10.85 18.90 -13.62
CA TYR A 207 -11.98 17.98 -13.70
C TYR A 207 -12.42 17.71 -15.15
N ILE A 208 -12.59 18.76 -15.97
CA ILE A 208 -13.01 18.63 -17.37
C ILE A 208 -11.96 17.84 -18.17
N ALA A 209 -10.68 18.21 -18.04
CA ALA A 209 -9.59 17.52 -18.71
C ALA A 209 -9.49 16.05 -18.28
N ALA A 210 -9.75 15.75 -17.00
CA ALA A 210 -9.77 14.38 -16.49
C ALA A 210 -10.94 13.56 -17.06
N LEU A 211 -12.11 14.16 -17.29
CA LEU A 211 -13.23 13.49 -17.95
C LEU A 211 -12.91 13.19 -19.42
N ARG A 212 -12.24 14.12 -20.12
CA ARG A 212 -11.75 13.90 -21.48
C ARG A 212 -10.78 12.71 -21.52
N LEU A 213 -9.74 12.71 -20.69
CA LEU A 213 -8.79 11.60 -20.61
C LEU A 213 -9.49 10.28 -20.23
N LYS A 214 -10.45 10.30 -19.29
CA LYS A 214 -11.24 9.11 -18.94
C LYS A 214 -11.97 8.53 -20.16
N SER A 215 -12.46 9.37 -21.07
CA SER A 215 -13.07 8.94 -22.32
C SER A 215 -12.05 8.29 -23.27
N GLU A 216 -10.90 8.94 -23.45
CA GLU A 216 -9.79 8.45 -24.30
C GLU A 216 -9.22 7.12 -23.77
N LEU A 217 -9.25 6.89 -22.45
CA LEU A 217 -8.81 5.65 -21.81
C LEU A 217 -9.92 4.61 -21.61
N SER A 218 -11.11 4.80 -22.19
CA SER A 218 -12.28 3.94 -21.96
C SER A 218 -12.02 2.47 -22.29
N LYS A 219 -11.20 2.17 -23.32
CA LYS A 219 -10.81 0.80 -23.71
C LYS A 219 -10.09 0.03 -22.60
N TYR A 220 -9.45 0.72 -21.67
CA TYR A 220 -8.69 0.13 -20.56
C TYR A 220 -9.49 -0.01 -19.27
N HIS A 221 -10.75 0.44 -19.28
CA HIS A 221 -11.59 0.44 -18.10
C HIS A 221 -12.15 -0.96 -17.82
N ILE A 222 -11.91 -1.48 -16.61
CA ILE A 222 -12.21 -2.89 -16.25
C ILE A 222 -13.70 -3.07 -15.89
N TYR A 223 -14.35 -2.00 -15.43
CA TYR A 223 -15.69 -2.06 -14.85
C TYR A 223 -16.70 -1.31 -15.72
N ASN A 224 -17.95 -1.75 -15.76
CA ASN A 224 -19.00 -0.86 -16.26
C ASN A 224 -19.33 0.23 -15.21
N ARG A 225 -20.11 1.24 -15.59
CA ARG A 225 -20.47 2.38 -14.71
C ARG A 225 -21.11 1.93 -13.39
N TYR A 226 -22.00 0.95 -13.44
CA TYR A 226 -22.72 0.46 -12.25
C TYR A 226 -21.80 -0.32 -11.31
N GLN A 227 -20.93 -1.18 -11.85
CA GLN A 227 -19.91 -1.89 -11.10
C GLN A 227 -18.90 -0.92 -10.46
N GLU A 228 -18.49 0.12 -11.18
CA GLU A 228 -17.60 1.16 -10.67
C GLU A 228 -18.25 1.88 -9.48
N LEU A 229 -19.52 2.26 -9.60
CA LEU A 229 -20.28 2.92 -8.54
C LEU A 229 -20.42 2.01 -7.30
N TYR A 230 -20.86 0.77 -7.50
CA TYR A 230 -21.03 -0.22 -6.43
C TYR A 230 -19.71 -0.45 -5.68
N LYS A 231 -18.61 -0.70 -6.40
CA LYS A 231 -17.29 -0.94 -5.79
C LYS A 231 -16.79 0.29 -5.04
N ASN A 232 -16.96 1.50 -5.59
CA ASN A 232 -16.58 2.72 -4.90
C ASN A 232 -17.39 2.92 -3.61
N MET A 233 -18.71 2.68 -3.65
CA MET A 233 -19.56 2.81 -2.47
C MET A 233 -19.21 1.78 -1.40
N TYR A 234 -18.99 0.53 -1.81
CA TYR A 234 -18.50 -0.52 -0.93
C TYR A 234 -17.17 -0.14 -0.25
N GLN A 235 -16.21 0.37 -1.03
CA GLN A 235 -14.92 0.81 -0.49
C GLN A 235 -15.05 2.01 0.45
N LEU A 236 -15.95 2.95 0.17
CA LEU A 236 -16.24 4.07 1.06
C LEU A 236 -16.77 3.57 2.41
N ILE A 237 -17.82 2.75 2.39
CA ILE A 237 -18.44 2.18 3.58
C ILE A 237 -17.39 1.39 4.37
N TYR A 238 -16.68 0.47 3.72
CA TYR A 238 -15.65 -0.33 4.36
C TYR A 238 -14.57 0.55 5.02
N ARG A 239 -14.04 1.55 4.32
CA ARG A 239 -12.96 2.40 4.87
C ARG A 239 -13.41 3.25 6.05
N VAL A 240 -14.64 3.77 6.02
CA VAL A 240 -15.23 4.51 7.15
C VAL A 240 -15.42 3.58 8.34
N THR A 241 -16.06 2.43 8.15
CA THR A 241 -16.29 1.44 9.21
C THR A 241 -14.97 0.89 9.76
N ASN A 242 -13.98 0.66 8.89
CA ASN A 242 -12.67 0.18 9.28
C ASN A 242 -11.88 1.21 10.10
N LYS A 243 -11.98 2.49 9.74
CA LYS A 243 -11.33 3.58 10.46
C LYS A 243 -11.94 3.82 11.84
N LEU A 244 -13.25 3.66 11.99
CA LEU A 244 -13.96 3.96 13.24
C LEU A 244 -14.06 2.76 14.19
N PHE A 245 -14.23 1.54 13.64
CA PHE A 245 -14.58 0.36 14.44
C PHE A 245 -13.59 -0.80 14.25
N LEU A 246 -13.41 -1.29 13.01
CA LEU A 246 -12.79 -2.61 12.79
C LEU A 246 -11.25 -2.61 12.91
N HIS A 247 -10.59 -1.53 12.50
CA HIS A 247 -9.12 -1.38 12.50
C HIS A 247 -8.35 -2.54 11.84
N GLN A 248 -8.97 -3.21 10.86
CA GLN A 248 -8.38 -4.29 10.09
C GLN A 248 -7.30 -3.76 9.15
N LYS A 249 -6.20 -4.49 9.08
CA LYS A 249 -5.09 -4.33 8.14
C LYS A 249 -4.92 -5.61 7.33
N LYS A 250 -3.70 -5.98 6.94
CA LYS A 250 -3.43 -7.22 6.21
C LYS A 250 -3.24 -8.39 7.19
N GLN A 251 -3.60 -9.59 6.74
CA GLN A 251 -3.43 -10.86 7.45
C GLN A 251 -2.51 -11.75 6.61
N LEU A 252 -1.60 -12.46 7.27
CA LEU A 252 -0.69 -13.40 6.61
C LEU A 252 -1.48 -14.60 6.07
N HIS A 253 -1.12 -15.07 4.87
CA HIS A 253 -1.77 -16.23 4.25
C HIS A 253 -1.35 -17.56 4.88
N SER A 254 -0.08 -17.68 5.26
CA SER A 254 0.52 -18.91 5.79
C SER A 254 0.22 -19.10 7.27
N CYS A 255 -1.06 -19.29 7.60
CA CYS A 255 -1.62 -19.47 8.95
C CYS A 255 -1.36 -18.28 9.89
N GLY A 256 -2.26 -18.02 10.84
CA GLY A 256 -2.03 -16.97 11.84
C GLY A 256 -0.76 -17.27 12.64
N MET A 257 0.08 -16.25 12.87
CA MET A 257 1.23 -16.38 13.77
C MET A 257 0.76 -16.18 15.21
N LEU A 258 0.91 -17.20 16.07
CA LEU A 258 0.71 -17.07 17.51
C LEU A 258 2.07 -16.84 18.18
N ILE A 259 2.23 -15.69 18.83
CA ILE A 259 3.43 -15.37 19.60
C ILE A 259 3.07 -15.42 21.08
N VAL A 260 3.66 -16.37 21.81
CA VAL A 260 3.47 -16.52 23.26
C VAL A 260 4.67 -15.92 23.98
N ILE A 261 4.40 -14.94 24.84
CA ILE A 261 5.41 -14.34 25.73
C ILE A 261 5.19 -14.90 27.13
N ALA A 262 6.07 -15.81 27.55
CA ALA A 262 6.05 -16.44 28.87
C ALA A 262 7.28 -16.04 29.69
N GLY A 263 7.15 -16.02 31.01
CA GLY A 263 8.23 -15.67 31.93
C GLY A 263 7.72 -15.39 33.34
N LEU A 264 8.64 -15.31 34.31
CA LEU A 264 8.34 -14.99 35.70
C LEU A 264 7.72 -13.60 35.87
N ASP A 265 7.14 -13.31 37.01
CA ASP A 265 6.60 -11.99 37.30
C ASP A 265 7.69 -10.92 37.33
N ALA A 266 7.30 -9.69 36.96
CA ALA A 266 8.19 -8.54 36.80
C ALA A 266 9.33 -8.65 35.76
N THR A 267 9.33 -9.65 34.86
CA THR A 267 10.36 -9.77 33.80
C THR A 267 10.12 -8.90 32.55
N GLY A 268 9.17 -7.96 32.59
CA GLY A 268 8.90 -7.06 31.46
C GLY A 268 8.02 -7.63 30.35
N LYS A 269 7.32 -8.76 30.57
CA LYS A 269 6.39 -9.37 29.59
C LYS A 269 5.43 -8.37 28.94
N THR A 270 4.83 -7.50 29.76
CA THR A 270 3.88 -6.48 29.31
C THR A 270 4.55 -5.44 28.40
N THR A 271 5.78 -5.05 28.70
CA THR A 271 6.57 -4.11 27.89
C THR A 271 6.86 -4.71 26.52
N ILE A 272 7.45 -5.91 26.48
CA ILE A 272 7.77 -6.64 25.24
C ILE A 272 6.50 -6.82 24.38
N THR A 273 5.39 -7.19 25.02
CA THR A 273 4.11 -7.40 24.33
C THR A 273 3.58 -6.10 23.72
N ASN A 274 3.69 -4.97 24.42
CA ASN A 274 3.25 -3.66 23.91
C ASN A 274 4.14 -3.16 22.78
N ASP A 275 5.45 -3.39 22.86
CA ASP A 275 6.41 -3.00 21.83
C ASP A 275 6.18 -3.83 20.56
N LEU A 276 6.04 -5.15 20.71
CA LEU A 276 5.72 -6.06 19.62
C LEU A 276 4.39 -5.69 18.94
N LYS A 277 3.37 -5.36 19.75
CA LYS A 277 2.08 -4.87 19.24
C LYS A 277 2.25 -3.56 18.47
N THR A 278 2.99 -2.60 19.00
CA THR A 278 3.19 -1.29 18.36
C THR A 278 3.93 -1.41 17.04
N TRP A 279 4.94 -2.28 17.00
CA TRP A 279 5.72 -2.58 15.80
C TRP A 279 4.88 -3.31 14.74
N LEU A 280 4.29 -4.47 15.07
CA LEU A 280 3.54 -5.28 14.10
C LEU A 280 2.21 -4.63 13.68
N LYS A 281 1.56 -3.84 14.54
CA LYS A 281 0.27 -3.18 14.24
C LYS A 281 0.43 -2.18 13.09
N LYS A 282 1.65 -1.74 12.75
CA LYS A 282 1.89 -0.89 11.57
C LYS A 282 1.40 -1.58 10.29
N ASN A 283 1.62 -2.88 10.15
CA ASN A 283 1.39 -3.62 8.90
C ASN A 283 0.24 -4.63 8.98
N PHE A 284 0.04 -5.25 10.15
CA PHE A 284 -0.82 -6.42 10.29
C PHE A 284 -2.02 -6.19 11.21
N THR A 285 -3.07 -6.96 10.96
CA THR A 285 -4.18 -7.12 11.90
C THR A 285 -3.71 -7.99 13.06
N LEU A 286 -3.80 -7.49 14.29
CA LEU A 286 -3.34 -8.19 15.49
C LEU A 286 -4.49 -8.36 16.48
N SER A 287 -4.52 -9.51 17.14
CA SER A 287 -5.29 -9.74 18.36
C SER A 287 -4.32 -9.92 19.52
N LEU A 288 -4.57 -9.24 20.64
CA LEU A 288 -3.80 -9.40 21.86
C LEU A 288 -4.68 -10.03 22.92
N ILE A 289 -4.26 -11.18 23.43
CA ILE A 289 -4.93 -11.92 24.50
C ILE A 289 -4.02 -11.93 25.72
N HIS A 290 -4.53 -11.49 26.88
CA HIS A 290 -3.79 -11.52 28.13
C HIS A 290 -4.29 -12.67 29.01
N PHE A 291 -3.45 -13.67 29.25
CA PHE A 291 -3.76 -14.85 30.08
C PHE A 291 -3.53 -14.56 31.58
N GLY A 292 -4.17 -13.52 32.10
CA GLY A 292 -4.08 -13.09 33.50
C GLY A 292 -5.35 -12.39 33.95
N LYS A 293 -5.34 -11.75 35.12
CA LYS A 293 -6.50 -10.95 35.57
C LYS A 293 -6.78 -9.86 34.54
N PRO A 294 -7.95 -9.85 33.88
CA PRO A 294 -8.24 -8.87 32.85
C PRO A 294 -8.21 -7.47 33.46
N ARG A 295 -7.67 -6.50 32.72
CA ARG A 295 -7.90 -5.09 33.07
C ARG A 295 -9.41 -4.86 33.04
N SER A 296 -9.94 -4.12 34.01
CA SER A 296 -11.34 -3.71 34.02
C SER A 296 -11.66 -2.93 32.73
N ALA A 297 -12.28 -3.58 31.76
CA ALA A 297 -12.91 -2.93 30.62
C ALA A 297 -14.15 -2.17 31.10
N LEU A 298 -14.60 -1.15 30.35
CA LEU A 298 -15.84 -0.40 30.64
C LEU A 298 -17.05 -1.32 30.90
N LEU A 299 -17.15 -2.42 30.14
CA LEU A 299 -18.18 -3.46 30.32
C LEU A 299 -18.07 -4.23 31.64
N THR A 300 -16.85 -4.39 32.17
CA THR A 300 -16.60 -5.08 33.44
C THR A 300 -16.47 -4.13 34.63
N TYR A 301 -16.46 -2.81 34.40
CA TYR A 301 -16.43 -1.80 35.45
C TYR A 301 -17.58 -1.94 36.45
N PRO A 302 -18.87 -2.05 36.04
CA PRO A 302 -19.97 -2.22 36.99
C PRO A 302 -19.87 -3.52 37.78
N VAL A 303 -19.41 -4.62 37.16
CA VAL A 303 -19.20 -5.91 37.84
C VAL A 303 -18.06 -5.81 38.87
N ASN A 304 -16.94 -5.17 38.50
CA ASN A 304 -15.81 -4.97 39.42
C ASN A 304 -16.17 -4.02 40.58
N LEU A 305 -16.99 -3.00 40.32
CA LEU A 305 -17.51 -2.10 41.34
C LEU A 305 -18.43 -2.85 42.31
N ALA A 306 -19.34 -3.68 41.80
CA ALA A 306 -20.22 -4.53 42.60
C ALA A 306 -19.42 -5.51 43.48
N ILE A 307 -18.42 -6.19 42.92
CA ILE A 307 -17.53 -7.08 43.70
C ILE A 307 -16.78 -6.30 44.79
N THR A 308 -16.33 -5.08 44.50
CA THR A 308 -15.62 -4.24 45.47
C THR A 308 -16.54 -3.77 46.60
N MET A 309 -17.79 -3.40 46.30
CA MET A 309 -18.81 -3.04 47.29
C MET A 309 -19.19 -4.24 48.15
N MET A 310 -19.38 -5.42 47.56
CA MET A 310 -19.67 -6.65 48.32
C MET A 310 -18.51 -7.03 49.25
N ARG A 311 -17.25 -6.85 48.83
CA ARG A 311 -16.07 -7.09 49.68
C ARG A 311 -15.96 -6.09 50.84
N LYS A 312 -16.30 -4.82 50.63
CA LYS A 312 -16.37 -3.82 51.71
C LYS A 312 -17.46 -4.18 52.73
N ASN A 313 -18.65 -4.55 52.26
CA ASN A 313 -19.76 -4.93 53.13
C ASN A 313 -19.48 -6.24 53.90
N ALA A 314 -18.79 -7.20 53.28
CA ALA A 314 -18.37 -8.43 53.96
C ALA A 314 -17.30 -8.16 55.04
N ALA A 315 -16.35 -7.25 54.79
CA ALA A 315 -15.37 -6.83 55.79
C ALA A 315 -16.02 -6.06 56.95
N GLU A 316 -16.98 -5.17 56.68
CA GLU A 316 -17.76 -4.47 57.71
C GLU A 316 -18.68 -5.42 58.51
N SER A 317 -19.23 -6.45 57.86
CA SER A 317 -20.01 -7.51 58.51
C SER A 317 -19.15 -8.34 59.47
N SER A 318 -17.91 -8.69 59.10
CA SER A 318 -16.99 -9.41 59.99
C SER A 318 -16.48 -8.57 61.15
N ALA A 319 -16.40 -7.24 60.99
CA ALA A 319 -16.01 -6.33 62.06
C ALA A 319 -17.14 -6.12 63.10
N ARG A 320 -18.42 -6.21 62.68
CA ARG A 320 -19.57 -6.07 63.59
C ARG A 320 -19.88 -7.35 64.39
N SER A 321 -19.48 -8.54 63.91
CA SER A 321 -19.68 -9.80 64.64
C SER A 321 -18.61 -10.10 65.71
N GLY A 322 -17.56 -9.27 65.82
CA GLY A 322 -16.50 -9.41 66.82
C GLY A 322 -16.63 -8.49 68.04
N LEU A 323 -17.75 -7.76 68.16
CA LEU A 323 -18.02 -6.77 69.21
C LEU A 323 -19.31 -7.06 70.02
N GLN A 324 -19.78 -8.32 70.02
CA GLN A 324 -20.83 -8.78 70.94
C GLN A 324 -20.28 -9.75 71.97
#